data_AF-A0A378AP21-F1
#
_entry.id   AF-A0A378AP21-F1
#
_cell.length_a   1.000
_cell.length_b   1.000
_cell.length_c   1.000
_cell.angle_alpha   90.00
_cell.angle_beta   90.00
_cell.angle_gamma   90.00
#
_symmetry.space_group_name_H-M   'P 1'
#
loop_
_entity.id
_entity.type
_entity.pdbx_description
1 polymer ?
#
loop_
_entity_poly.entity_id
_entity_poly.type
_entity_poly.pdbx_seq_one_letter_code
_entity_poly.pdbx_strand_id
1 'polypeptide(L)'
;MKQTHYFTVNFTGFTTAASEEQSYLRLIAGEHAFYTDKRHFKDPSLFDRLRLGQPLHIGTCRLKDGSYWIHWLSDGHILLEPSGSR
;
A
#
# COMPACT_ATOMS: atom_id res chain seq x y z
N MET A 1 4.08 -13.14 16.05
CA MET A 1 4.73 -12.07 15.28
C MET A 1 4.28 -12.21 13.84
N LYS A 2 3.60 -11.21 13.24
CA LYS A 2 3.26 -11.27 11.81
C LYS A 2 4.54 -11.03 11.02
N GLN A 3 4.90 -11.94 10.13
CA GLN A 3 6.11 -11.83 9.32
C GLN A 3 5.98 -10.66 8.34
N THR A 4 6.82 -9.65 8.51
CA THR A 4 6.90 -8.52 7.58
C THR A 4 7.59 -8.97 6.29
N HIS A 5 6.99 -8.62 5.15
CA HIS A 5 7.51 -8.87 3.81
C HIS A 5 7.72 -7.53 3.10
N TYR A 6 8.82 -7.44 2.37
CA TYR A 6 9.20 -6.23 1.64
C TYR A 6 9.17 -6.50 0.14
N PHE A 7 8.58 -5.57 -0.62
CA PHE A 7 8.54 -5.64 -2.06
C PHE A 7 8.96 -4.30 -2.67
N THR A 8 9.57 -4.37 -3.84
CA THR A 8 9.70 -3.23 -4.76
C THR A 8 8.91 -3.59 -6.01
N VAL A 9 7.90 -2.79 -6.32
CA VAL A 9 6.99 -3.03 -7.45
C VAL A 9 6.98 -1.82 -8.39
N ASN A 10 6.75 -2.04 -9.68
CA ASN A 10 6.50 -0.92 -10.59
C ASN A 10 5.08 -0.40 -10.35
N PHE A 11 4.93 0.85 -9.92
CA PHE A 11 3.64 1.36 -9.48
C PHE A 11 2.76 1.78 -10.65
N THR A 12 1.66 1.08 -10.85
CA THR A 12 0.67 1.37 -11.91
C THR A 12 -0.57 2.09 -11.39
N GLY A 13 -0.58 2.49 -10.12
CA GLY A 13 -1.73 3.10 -9.46
C GLY A 13 -2.54 2.11 -8.62
N PHE A 14 -3.28 2.66 -7.66
CA PHE A 14 -4.26 1.89 -6.89
C PHE A 14 -5.61 1.87 -7.60
N THR A 15 -6.31 0.75 -7.48
CA THR A 15 -7.74 0.65 -7.79
C THR A 15 -8.52 0.74 -6.48
N THR A 16 -9.58 1.56 -6.43
CA THR A 16 -10.53 1.53 -5.32
C THR A 16 -11.26 0.20 -5.34
N ALA A 17 -11.31 -0.50 -4.21
CA ALA A 17 -12.26 -1.60 -4.09
C ALA A 17 -13.68 -1.02 -4.15
N ALA A 18 -14.64 -1.78 -4.70
CA ALA A 18 -16.05 -1.40 -4.78
C ALA A 18 -16.69 -1.39 -3.37
N SER A 19 -16.24 -0.47 -2.52
CA SER A 19 -16.74 -0.20 -1.18
C SER A 19 -17.12 1.27 -1.10
N GLU A 20 -18.22 1.55 -0.44
CA GLU A 20 -18.78 2.90 -0.28
C GLU A 20 -17.78 3.91 0.32
N GLU A 21 -16.77 3.42 1.04
CA GLU A 21 -15.83 4.28 1.77
C GLU A 21 -14.64 4.81 0.96
N GLN A 22 -14.40 4.39 -0.29
CA GLN A 22 -13.30 4.82 -1.20
C GLN A 22 -11.85 4.81 -0.62
N SER A 23 -11.69 4.48 0.65
CA SER A 23 -10.45 4.46 1.42
C SER A 23 -9.68 3.16 1.23
N TYR A 24 -10.40 2.09 0.88
CA TYR A 24 -9.82 0.78 0.66
C TYR A 24 -9.22 0.68 -0.75
N LEU A 25 -7.92 0.47 -0.79
CA LEU A 25 -7.13 0.45 -2.01
C LEU A 25 -6.58 -0.93 -2.29
N ARG A 26 -6.56 -1.28 -3.57
CA ARG A 26 -5.91 -2.49 -4.09
C ARG A 26 -4.84 -2.12 -5.10
N LEU A 27 -3.70 -2.79 -5.01
CA LEU A 27 -2.62 -2.74 -6.00
C LEU A 27 -2.34 -4.18 -6.48
N ILE A 28 -2.25 -4.36 -7.80
CA ILE A 28 -1.86 -5.63 -8.41
C ILE A 28 -0.49 -5.41 -9.06
N ALA A 29 0.49 -6.24 -8.71
CA ALA A 29 1.81 -6.22 -9.34
C ALA A 29 2.28 -7.65 -9.62
N GLY A 30 2.25 -8.04 -10.89
CA GLY A 30 2.45 -9.43 -11.31
C GLY A 30 1.41 -10.35 -10.65
N GLU A 31 1.88 -11.43 -10.04
CA GLU A 31 1.05 -12.43 -9.36
C GLU A 31 0.61 -12.02 -7.95
N HIS A 32 1.04 -10.84 -7.46
CA HIS A 32 0.77 -10.40 -6.11
C HIS A 32 -0.37 -9.38 -6.06
N ALA A 33 -1.31 -9.61 -5.14
CA ALA A 33 -2.34 -8.67 -4.75
C ALA A 33 -2.01 -8.03 -3.40
N PHE A 34 -2.06 -6.71 -3.37
CA PHE A 34 -1.82 -5.90 -2.19
C PHE A 34 -3.04 -5.06 -1.85
N TYR A 35 -3.29 -4.90 -0.55
CA TYR A 35 -4.42 -4.17 -0.01
C TYR A 35 -3.99 -3.21 1.08
N THR A 36 -4.71 -2.10 1.19
CA THR A 36 -4.54 -1.17 2.30
C THR A 36 -5.77 -0.30 2.51
N ASP A 37 -5.81 0.42 3.63
CA ASP A 37 -6.82 1.44 3.92
C ASP A 37 -6.10 2.78 4.14
N LYS A 38 -6.43 3.78 3.32
CA LYS A 38 -5.84 5.13 3.41
C LYS A 38 -5.91 5.70 4.84
N ARG A 39 -6.97 5.38 5.61
CA ARG A 39 -7.19 5.87 6.98
C ARG A 39 -6.15 5.39 8.00
N HIS A 40 -5.41 4.34 7.69
CA HIS A 40 -4.35 3.83 8.56
C HIS A 40 -3.06 4.66 8.50
N PHE A 41 -2.96 5.61 7.56
CA PHE A 41 -1.77 6.43 7.33
C PHE A 41 -1.93 7.83 7.94
N LYS A 42 -0.80 8.43 8.33
CA LYS A 42 -0.77 9.77 8.96
C LYS A 42 -1.37 10.83 8.06
N ASP A 43 -1.05 10.78 6.76
CA ASP A 43 -1.56 11.69 5.75
C ASP A 43 -2.09 10.92 4.54
N PRO A 44 -3.40 10.60 4.52
CA PRO A 44 -4.06 9.93 3.40
C PRO A 44 -3.96 10.66 2.06
N SER A 45 -3.75 11.99 2.06
CA SER A 45 -3.69 12.80 0.84
C SER A 45 -2.43 12.53 0.01
N LEU A 46 -1.39 11.97 0.63
CA LEU A 46 -0.13 11.64 -0.04
C LEU A 46 -0.28 10.51 -1.07
N PHE A 47 -1.32 9.67 -0.95
CA PHE A 47 -1.60 8.64 -1.94
C PHE A 47 -1.83 9.22 -3.34
N ASP A 48 -2.46 10.39 -3.41
CA ASP A 48 -2.81 11.04 -4.68
C ASP A 48 -1.59 11.74 -5.32
N ARG A 49 -0.45 11.78 -4.60
CA ARG A 49 0.81 12.38 -5.05
C ARG A 49 1.85 11.35 -5.49
N LEU A 50 1.57 10.06 -5.33
CA LEU A 50 2.48 8.98 -5.73
C LEU A 50 2.65 8.96 -7.26
N ARG A 51 3.90 8.77 -7.70
CA ARG A 51 4.23 8.81 -9.13
C ARG A 51 4.04 7.47 -9.82
N LEU A 52 3.18 7.46 -10.85
CA LEU A 52 3.00 6.29 -11.72
C LEU A 52 4.27 5.97 -12.51
N GLY A 53 4.49 4.68 -12.79
CA GLY A 53 5.61 4.17 -13.57
C GLY A 53 6.96 4.24 -12.86
N GLN A 54 6.98 4.51 -11.55
CA GLN A 54 8.19 4.50 -10.72
C GLN A 54 8.17 3.31 -9.76
N PRO A 55 9.35 2.87 -9.27
CA PRO A 55 9.42 1.89 -8.19
C PRO A 55 8.69 2.38 -6.95
N LEU A 56 7.85 1.51 -6.38
CA LEU A 56 7.22 1.70 -5.08
C LEU A 56 7.71 0.61 -4.13
N HIS A 57 8.33 1.04 -3.05
CA HIS A 57 8.79 0.20 -1.95
C HIS A 57 7.67 0.05 -0.95
N ILE A 58 7.32 -1.19 -0.59
CA ILE A 58 6.19 -1.48 0.30
C ILE A 58 6.59 -2.45 1.41
N GLY A 59 6.20 -2.10 2.63
CA GLY A 59 6.22 -2.98 3.79
C GLY A 59 4.85 -3.60 4.01
N THR A 60 4.80 -4.92 4.09
CA THR A 60 3.55 -5.67 4.11
C THR A 60 3.55 -6.78 5.16
N CYS A 61 2.36 -7.25 5.53
CA CYS A 61 2.20 -8.55 6.18
C CYS A 61 1.34 -9.46 5.30
N ARG A 62 1.68 -10.75 5.27
CA ARG A 62 0.93 -11.74 4.48
C ARG A 62 -0.39 -12.09 5.16
N LEU A 63 -1.46 -12.14 4.38
CA LEU A 63 -2.80 -12.54 4.79
C LEU A 63 -3.02 -14.05 4.58
N LYS A 64 -4.11 -14.59 5.16
CA LYS A 64 -4.40 -16.04 5.14
C LYS A 64 -4.65 -16.57 3.72
N ASP A 65 -5.17 -15.73 2.83
CA ASP A 65 -5.45 -16.05 1.43
C ASP A 65 -4.20 -15.93 0.52
N GLY A 66 -3.04 -15.58 1.09
CA GLY A 66 -1.79 -15.40 0.38
C GLY A 66 -1.56 -13.97 -0.15
N SER A 67 -2.55 -13.09 -0.08
CA SER A 67 -2.41 -11.66 -0.42
C SER A 67 -1.65 -10.90 0.67
N TYR A 68 -1.40 -9.61 0.44
CA TYR A 68 -0.57 -8.79 1.32
C TYR A 68 -1.29 -7.53 1.79
N TRP A 69 -1.15 -7.22 3.08
CA TRP A 69 -1.63 -5.96 3.66
C TRP A 69 -0.47 -4.97 3.78
N ILE A 70 -0.56 -3.83 3.11
CA ILE A 70 0.44 -2.76 3.16
C ILE A 70 0.25 -1.94 4.43
N HIS A 71 1.34 -1.75 5.19
CA HIS A 71 1.34 -0.93 6.40
C HIS A 71 2.28 0.29 6.31
N TRP A 72 3.22 0.32 5.36
CA TRP A 72 3.92 1.53 4.92
C TRP A 72 4.30 1.39 3.44
N LEU A 73 4.46 2.52 2.75
CA LEU A 73 4.97 2.54 1.37
C LEU A 73 5.73 3.83 1.05
N SER A 74 6.63 3.77 0.07
CA SER A 74 7.39 4.93 -0.42
C SER A 74 7.77 4.81 -1.88
N ASP A 75 7.70 5.91 -2.62
CA ASP A 75 8.22 6.03 -4.00
C ASP A 75 9.61 6.69 -4.05
N GLY A 76 10.29 6.79 -2.90
CA GLY A 76 11.58 7.46 -2.76
C GLY A 76 11.50 8.98 -2.56
N HIS A 77 10.35 9.60 -2.86
CA HIS A 77 10.10 11.02 -2.60
C HIS A 77 9.08 11.24 -1.49
N ILE A 78 8.06 10.38 -1.44
CA ILE A 78 6.97 10.41 -0.49
C ILE A 78 7.08 9.15 0.38
N LEU A 79 6.91 9.33 1.69
CA LEU A 79 6.77 8.24 2.64
C LEU A 79 5.37 8.27 3.24
N LEU A 80 4.67 7.16 3.09
CA LEU A 80 3.37 6.91 3.68
C LEU A 80 3.57 5.92 4.83
N GLU A 81 3.56 6.45 6.05
CA GLU A 81 3.75 5.71 7.30
C GLU A 81 2.45 5.61 8.11
N PRO A 82 2.30 4.57 8.95
CA PRO A 82 1.07 4.35 9.69
C PRO A 82 0.87 5.38 10.81
N SER A 83 -0.38 5.71 11.12
CA SER A 83 -0.74 6.68 12.18
C SER A 83 -0.31 6.24 13.58
N GLY A 84 -0.02 4.95 13.78
CA GLY A 84 0.34 4.35 15.06
C GLY A 84 1.82 4.01 15.26
N SER A 85 2.74 4.42 14.37
CA SER A 85 4.19 4.24 14.61
C SER A 85 4.69 5.26 15.64
N ARG A 86 4.64 4.88 16.92
CA ARG A 86 5.43 5.47 18.01
C ARG A 86 6.42 4.45 18.53
#